data_AF-A0A5J4YEV7-F1
#
_entry.id   AF-A0A5J4YEV7-F1
#
_cell.length_a   1.000
_cell.length_b   1.000
_cell.length_c   1.000
_cell.angle_alpha   90.00
_cell.angle_beta   90.00
_cell.angle_gamma   90.00
#
_symmetry.space_group_name_H-M   'P 1'
#
loop_
_entity.id
_entity.type
_entity.pdbx_description
1 polymer ?
#
loop_
_entity_poly.entity_id
_entity_poly.type
_entity_poly.pdbx_seq_one_letter_code
_entity_poly.pdbx_strand_id
1 'polypeptide(L)'
;MTDGDDQDTRKRLRAAENLGWLAESGTYSKKRKLIEGVSGASVVELKAELYRAQQDAKLAQEGLHDEERRDRKKAGIDVADILERRNAGVEARNAKDNLSYKTDKDKLNDSYAALERKAELYDKLSRGRYDDDDQQYNVDFLSKGFLTDEMRIGSTARQSLLDPASPIDTSAMAVQASGMVSDDMLREQGRRNWEEEAQRRYDLEQLAEADRERRVENMARIVQQTNEGREKAVEAKKDLQQQAVQRKDRLKAAFLKKQLDSLKAAKQKTGKTTAS
;
A
#
# COMPACT_ATOMS: atom_id res chain seq x y z
N MET A 1 43.42 21.66 -50.32
CA MET A 1 42.75 22.37 -49.19
C MET A 1 41.26 22.43 -49.50
N THR A 2 40.52 21.34 -49.33
CA THR A 2 39.05 21.30 -49.59
C THR A 2 38.28 20.21 -48.82
N ASP A 3 38.91 19.38 -47.98
CA ASP A 3 38.21 18.29 -47.29
C ASP A 3 37.67 18.66 -45.88
N GLY A 4 37.98 19.86 -45.39
CA GLY A 4 37.56 20.33 -44.06
C GLY A 4 36.12 20.87 -44.02
N ASP A 5 35.70 21.58 -45.06
CA ASP A 5 34.39 22.26 -45.09
C ASP A 5 33.21 21.29 -45.27
N ASP A 6 33.41 20.16 -45.95
CA ASP A 6 32.37 19.15 -46.15
C ASP A 6 32.01 18.37 -44.88
N GLN A 7 32.94 18.23 -43.94
CA GLN A 7 32.67 17.54 -42.67
C GLN A 7 31.90 18.43 -41.70
N ASP A 8 32.17 19.73 -41.70
CA ASP A 8 31.50 20.67 -40.80
C ASP A 8 30.08 21.02 -41.26
N THR A 9 29.83 21.06 -42.57
CA THR A 9 28.46 21.18 -43.11
C THR A 9 27.62 19.95 -42.77
N ARG A 10 28.18 18.73 -42.92
CA ARG A 10 27.50 17.48 -42.53
C ARG A 10 27.20 17.41 -41.02
N LYS A 11 28.12 17.85 -40.16
CA LYS A 11 27.88 17.93 -38.71
C LYS A 11 26.78 18.92 -38.36
N ARG A 12 26.74 20.09 -39.03
CA ARG A 12 25.69 21.10 -38.84
C ARG A 12 24.32 20.61 -39.32
N LEU A 13 24.27 19.88 -40.44
CA LEU A 13 23.03 19.26 -40.95
C LEU A 13 22.53 18.15 -40.00
N ARG A 14 23.42 17.27 -39.52
CA ARG A 14 23.10 16.26 -38.50
C ARG A 14 22.58 16.89 -37.20
N ALA A 15 23.18 18.01 -36.78
CA ALA A 15 22.73 18.74 -35.61
C ALA A 15 21.34 19.38 -35.83
N ALA A 16 21.08 19.92 -37.03
CA ALA A 16 19.77 20.47 -37.41
C ALA A 16 18.67 19.40 -37.50
N GLU A 17 18.98 18.21 -38.00
CA GLU A 17 18.08 17.05 -38.01
C GLU A 17 17.76 16.57 -36.58
N ASN A 18 18.75 16.54 -35.69
CA ASN A 18 18.57 16.20 -34.27
C ASN A 18 17.81 17.27 -33.48
N LEU A 19 17.79 18.53 -33.96
CA LEU A 19 17.01 19.61 -33.38
C LEU A 19 15.51 19.49 -33.71
N GLY A 20 15.12 18.76 -34.76
CA GLY A 20 13.72 18.50 -35.11
C GLY A 20 12.99 17.68 -34.04
N TRP A 21 13.62 16.61 -33.54
CA TRP A 21 13.08 15.81 -32.43
C TRP A 21 13.01 16.61 -31.12
N LEU A 22 14.02 17.44 -30.85
CA LEU A 22 14.08 18.28 -29.64
C LEU A 22 13.06 19.44 -29.68
N ALA A 23 12.77 20.00 -30.87
CA ALA A 23 11.84 21.11 -31.03
C ALA A 23 10.37 20.66 -30.96
N GLU A 24 10.01 19.50 -31.51
CA GLU A 24 8.64 18.97 -31.44
C GLU A 24 8.28 18.41 -30.04
N SER A 25 9.28 17.99 -29.26
CA SER A 25 9.10 17.45 -27.90
C SER A 25 9.01 18.50 -26.79
N GLY A 26 9.18 19.79 -27.12
CA GLY A 26 9.14 20.91 -26.15
C GLY A 26 7.79 21.10 -25.44
N THR A 27 6.72 20.46 -25.93
CA THR A 27 5.47 20.32 -25.19
C THR A 27 5.28 18.86 -24.78
N TYR A 28 5.47 18.57 -23.49
CA TYR A 28 5.19 17.24 -22.96
C TYR A 28 3.73 16.88 -23.26
N SER A 29 3.52 15.82 -24.04
CA SER A 29 2.16 15.28 -24.22
C SER A 29 1.67 14.84 -22.84
N LYS A 30 0.68 15.56 -22.29
CA LYS A 30 0.09 15.27 -20.97
C LYS A 30 -0.52 13.87 -20.88
N LYS A 31 -0.81 13.24 -22.03
CA LYS A 31 -1.31 11.88 -22.15
C LYS A 31 -0.24 11.00 -22.81
N ARG A 32 -0.08 9.77 -22.31
CA ARG A 32 0.81 8.76 -22.92
C ARG A 32 0.27 8.43 -24.31
N LYS A 33 1.04 8.73 -25.35
CA LYS A 33 0.76 8.23 -26.70
C LYS A 33 1.24 6.78 -26.75
N LEU A 34 0.35 5.85 -27.11
CA LEU A 34 0.77 4.47 -27.40
C LEU A 34 1.64 4.51 -28.65
N ILE A 35 2.75 3.78 -28.60
CA ILE A 35 3.62 3.60 -29.76
C ILE A 35 3.00 2.45 -30.57
N GLU A 36 2.71 2.71 -31.83
CA GLU A 36 2.15 1.70 -32.73
C GLU A 36 3.11 0.50 -32.82
N GLY A 37 2.58 -0.71 -32.62
CA GLY A 37 3.38 -1.94 -32.61
C GLY A 37 4.08 -2.29 -31.29
N VAL A 38 4.05 -1.43 -30.26
CA VAL A 38 4.64 -1.75 -28.95
C VAL A 38 3.54 -1.94 -27.90
N SER A 39 3.50 -3.12 -27.29
CA SER A 39 2.54 -3.42 -26.22
C SER A 39 2.91 -2.66 -24.94
N GLY A 40 1.90 -2.32 -24.13
CA GLY A 40 2.14 -1.69 -22.82
C GLY A 40 3.03 -2.52 -21.88
N ALA A 41 3.01 -3.86 -22.03
CA ALA A 41 3.88 -4.77 -21.29
C ALA A 41 5.35 -4.66 -21.73
N SER A 42 5.61 -4.61 -23.04
CA SER A 42 6.97 -4.43 -23.59
C SER A 42 7.58 -3.09 -23.15
N VAL A 43 6.77 -2.02 -23.06
CA VAL A 43 7.23 -0.73 -22.49
C VAL A 43 7.62 -0.84 -21.02
N VAL A 44 6.91 -1.66 -20.23
CA VAL A 44 7.23 -1.88 -18.82
C VAL A 44 8.48 -2.72 -18.67
N GLU A 45 8.63 -3.76 -19.49
CA GLU A 45 9.81 -4.63 -19.54
C GLU A 45 11.08 -3.83 -19.90
N LEU A 46 11.02 -3.01 -20.95
CA LEU A 46 12.13 -2.14 -21.35
C LEU A 46 12.48 -1.11 -20.26
N LYS A 47 11.49 -0.60 -19.53
CA LYS A 47 11.75 0.28 -18.38
C LYS A 47 12.40 -0.46 -17.22
N ALA A 48 12.04 -1.72 -17.00
CA ALA A 48 12.67 -2.55 -15.99
C ALA A 48 14.13 -2.84 -16.36
N GLU A 49 14.42 -3.16 -17.63
CA GLU A 49 15.79 -3.34 -18.13
C GLU A 49 16.61 -2.06 -18.03
N LEU A 50 16.05 -0.91 -18.42
CA LEU A 50 16.71 0.39 -18.27
C LEU A 50 17.04 0.68 -16.82
N TYR A 51 16.10 0.43 -15.90
CA TYR A 51 16.32 0.65 -14.48
C TYR A 51 17.41 -0.29 -13.91
N ARG A 52 17.42 -1.56 -14.33
CA ARG A 52 18.50 -2.51 -14.00
C ARG A 52 19.85 -1.99 -14.51
N ALA A 53 19.95 -1.58 -15.78
CA ALA A 53 21.18 -1.05 -16.36
C ALA A 53 21.64 0.25 -15.67
N GLN A 54 20.72 1.13 -15.28
CA GLN A 54 21.05 2.34 -14.51
C GLN A 54 21.54 2.01 -13.09
N GLN A 55 20.93 1.03 -12.44
CA GLN A 55 21.38 0.56 -11.13
C GLN A 55 22.76 -0.09 -11.22
N ASP A 56 23.00 -0.95 -12.20
CA ASP A 56 24.30 -1.56 -12.44
C ASP A 56 25.37 -0.51 -12.78
N ALA A 57 25.03 0.52 -13.56
CA ALA A 57 25.94 1.64 -13.83
C ALA A 57 26.24 2.49 -12.59
N LYS A 58 25.26 2.71 -11.70
CA LYS A 58 25.47 3.39 -10.42
C LYS A 58 26.35 2.56 -9.48
N LEU A 59 26.08 1.27 -9.36
CA LEU A 59 26.91 0.33 -8.59
C LEU A 59 28.34 0.28 -9.12
N ALA A 60 28.52 0.31 -10.45
CA ALA A 60 29.83 0.39 -11.08
C ALA A 60 30.55 1.73 -10.80
N GLN A 61 29.82 2.86 -10.77
CA GLN A 61 30.37 4.16 -10.37
C GLN A 61 30.71 4.24 -8.87
N GLU A 62 29.94 3.57 -8.03
CA GLU A 62 30.17 3.44 -6.58
C GLU A 62 31.32 2.47 -6.26
N GLY A 63 31.99 1.89 -7.26
CA GLY A 63 33.16 1.04 -7.09
C GLY A 63 32.86 -0.35 -6.55
N LEU A 64 31.58 -0.74 -6.48
CA LEU A 64 31.15 -2.11 -6.17
C LEU A 64 31.35 -2.98 -7.44
N HIS A 65 32.62 -3.23 -7.74
CA HIS A 65 33.09 -3.95 -8.92
C HIS A 65 32.62 -5.41 -8.90
N ASP A 66 32.37 -5.97 -10.09
CA ASP A 66 31.94 -7.36 -10.36
C ASP A 66 32.77 -8.48 -9.68
N GLU A 67 33.87 -8.15 -9.00
CA GLU A 67 34.72 -9.10 -8.26
C GLU A 67 33.96 -9.71 -7.07
N GLU A 68 33.17 -8.95 -6.30
CA GLU A 68 32.32 -9.51 -5.21
C GLU A 68 31.15 -10.37 -5.74
N ARG A 69 30.75 -10.19 -7.01
CA ARG A 69 29.76 -11.05 -7.69
C ARG A 69 30.41 -12.33 -8.23
N ARG A 70 31.70 -12.28 -8.62
CA ARG A 70 32.49 -13.44 -9.08
C ARG A 70 32.99 -14.32 -7.94
N ASP A 71 33.24 -13.74 -6.77
CA ASP A 71 33.64 -14.50 -5.58
C ASP A 71 32.50 -15.37 -5.03
N ARG A 72 31.25 -14.91 -5.15
CA ARG A 72 30.06 -15.73 -4.84
C ARG A 72 29.88 -16.91 -5.80
N LYS A 73 30.21 -16.74 -7.09
CA LYS A 73 30.16 -17.83 -8.08
C LYS A 73 31.30 -18.86 -7.93
N LYS A 74 32.48 -18.44 -7.45
CA LYS A 74 33.60 -19.36 -7.16
C LYS A 74 33.41 -20.20 -5.89
N ALA A 75 32.54 -19.77 -4.97
CA ALA A 75 32.23 -20.51 -3.75
C ALA A 75 31.28 -21.71 -3.95
N GLY A 76 30.78 -21.94 -5.17
CA GLY A 76 29.86 -23.05 -5.46
C GLY A 76 28.48 -22.94 -4.80
N ILE A 77 28.17 -21.77 -4.24
CA ILE A 77 26.90 -21.50 -3.56
C ILE A 77 25.99 -20.81 -4.57
N ASP A 78 25.08 -21.58 -5.17
CA ASP A 78 24.02 -20.99 -5.98
C ASP A 78 23.04 -20.25 -5.07
N VAL A 79 23.03 -18.92 -5.19
CA VAL A 79 22.13 -18.06 -4.42
C VAL A 79 20.67 -18.36 -4.79
N ALA A 80 20.41 -18.88 -5.99
CA ALA A 80 19.08 -19.38 -6.36
C ALA A 80 18.65 -20.55 -5.48
N ASP A 81 19.49 -21.57 -5.29
CA ASP A 81 19.20 -22.71 -4.41
C ASP A 81 18.96 -22.31 -2.95
N ILE A 82 19.70 -21.31 -2.43
CA ILE A 82 19.48 -20.80 -1.07
C ILE A 82 18.15 -20.07 -0.94
N LEU A 83 17.74 -19.33 -1.97
CA LEU A 83 16.47 -18.60 -2.00
C LEU A 83 15.28 -19.53 -2.29
N GLU A 84 15.50 -20.62 -3.03
CA GLU A 84 14.50 -21.66 -3.31
C GLU A 84 14.28 -22.59 -2.11
N ARG A 85 15.27 -22.72 -1.23
CA ARG A 85 15.16 -23.47 0.02
C ARG A 85 14.29 -22.72 1.03
N ARG A 86 12.98 -22.78 0.79
CA ARG A 86 11.91 -22.21 1.61
C ARG A 86 11.81 -22.96 2.93
N ASN A 87 11.41 -22.23 3.98
CA ASN A 87 11.20 -22.82 5.29
C ASN A 87 9.90 -23.63 5.28
N ALA A 88 10.00 -24.95 5.46
CA ALA A 88 8.85 -25.87 5.45
C ALA A 88 7.74 -25.45 6.44
N GLY A 89 8.09 -24.85 7.58
CA GLY A 89 7.11 -24.33 8.55
C GLY A 89 6.36 -23.09 8.04
N VAL A 90 7.02 -22.24 7.25
CA VAL A 90 6.39 -21.10 6.58
C VAL A 90 5.49 -21.58 5.44
N GLU A 91 5.90 -22.60 4.69
CA GLU A 91 5.05 -23.20 3.65
C GLU A 91 3.81 -23.89 4.24
N ALA A 92 3.96 -24.63 5.32
CA ALA A 92 2.82 -25.26 6.02
C ALA A 92 1.83 -24.21 6.55
N ARG A 93 2.33 -23.09 7.09
CA ARG A 93 1.49 -21.97 7.53
C ARG A 93 0.79 -21.30 6.36
N ASN A 94 1.53 -20.99 5.29
CA ASN A 94 0.96 -20.39 4.08
C ASN A 94 -0.09 -21.28 3.41
N ALA A 95 0.12 -22.60 3.38
CA ALA A 95 -0.87 -23.54 2.86
C ALA A 95 -2.14 -23.57 3.73
N LYS A 96 -1.98 -23.55 5.05
CA LYS A 96 -3.10 -23.47 6.00
C LYS A 96 -3.86 -22.15 5.85
N ASP A 97 -3.15 -21.04 5.74
CA ASP A 97 -3.73 -19.72 5.54
C ASP A 97 -4.48 -19.65 4.20
N ASN A 98 -3.86 -20.12 3.10
CA ASN A 98 -4.49 -20.20 1.78
C ASN A 98 -5.76 -21.08 1.77
N LEU A 99 -5.77 -22.19 2.51
CA LEU A 99 -6.96 -23.03 2.65
C LEU A 99 -8.05 -22.36 3.51
N SER A 100 -7.64 -21.58 4.52
CA SER A 100 -8.57 -20.83 5.37
C SER A 100 -9.27 -19.67 4.64
N TYR A 101 -8.62 -19.11 3.62
CA TYR A 101 -9.26 -18.16 2.73
C TYR A 101 -10.28 -18.88 1.85
N LYS A 102 -11.52 -18.99 2.35
CA LYS A 102 -12.66 -19.45 1.56
C LYS A 102 -12.71 -18.66 0.27
N THR A 103 -12.58 -19.35 -0.85
CA THR A 103 -12.68 -18.71 -2.15
C THR A 103 -14.12 -18.21 -2.33
N ASP A 104 -14.32 -17.22 -3.19
CA ASP A 104 -15.67 -16.72 -3.43
C ASP A 104 -16.60 -17.81 -4.01
N LYS A 105 -16.02 -18.86 -4.62
CA LYS A 105 -16.76 -20.06 -5.03
C LYS A 105 -17.26 -20.87 -3.84
N ASP A 106 -16.45 -21.03 -2.80
CA ASP A 106 -16.84 -21.77 -1.59
C ASP A 106 -17.93 -21.00 -0.83
N LYS A 107 -17.82 -19.67 -0.75
CA LYS A 107 -18.88 -18.83 -0.18
C LYS A 107 -20.17 -18.90 -0.99
N LEU A 108 -20.06 -18.95 -2.31
CA LEU A 108 -21.20 -19.09 -3.21
C LEU A 108 -21.85 -20.46 -3.06
N ASN A 109 -21.07 -21.53 -2.92
CA ASN A 109 -21.57 -22.88 -2.64
C ASN A 109 -22.26 -22.96 -1.28
N ASP A 110 -21.68 -22.35 -0.23
CA ASP A 110 -22.32 -22.22 1.10
C ASP A 110 -23.68 -21.49 0.98
N SER A 111 -23.73 -20.43 0.17
CA SER A 111 -24.97 -19.68 -0.11
C SER A 111 -26.00 -20.53 -0.87
N TYR A 112 -25.58 -21.29 -1.89
CA TYR A 112 -26.47 -22.20 -2.63
C TYR A 112 -27.03 -23.29 -1.72
N ALA A 113 -26.20 -23.92 -0.88
CA ALA A 113 -26.65 -24.94 0.07
C ALA A 113 -27.62 -24.35 1.11
N ALA A 114 -27.42 -23.11 1.54
CA ALA A 114 -28.37 -22.42 2.43
C ALA A 114 -29.70 -22.10 1.74
N LEU A 115 -29.66 -21.72 0.45
CA LEU A 115 -30.87 -21.48 -0.35
C LEU A 115 -31.65 -22.77 -0.62
N GLU A 116 -30.96 -23.87 -0.88
CA GLU A 116 -31.58 -25.19 -1.07
C GLU A 116 -32.31 -25.65 0.20
N ARG A 117 -31.65 -25.58 1.38
CA ARG A 117 -32.31 -25.87 2.67
C ARG A 117 -33.53 -25.01 2.92
N LYS A 118 -33.46 -23.71 2.57
CA LYS A 118 -34.62 -22.81 2.67
C LYS A 118 -35.74 -23.24 1.72
N ALA A 119 -35.41 -23.57 0.48
CA ALA A 119 -36.39 -24.02 -0.51
C ALA A 119 -37.08 -25.31 -0.06
N GLU A 120 -36.33 -26.30 0.45
CA GLU A 120 -36.89 -27.53 1.03
C GLU A 120 -37.84 -27.25 2.20
N LEU A 121 -37.48 -26.30 3.08
CA LEU A 121 -38.34 -25.91 4.20
C LEU A 121 -39.65 -25.29 3.71
N TYR A 122 -39.60 -24.39 2.73
CA TYR A 122 -40.81 -23.84 2.11
C TYR A 122 -41.64 -24.91 1.39
N ASP A 123 -40.99 -25.88 0.74
CA ASP A 123 -41.65 -27.00 0.06
C ASP A 123 -42.41 -27.88 1.06
N LYS A 124 -41.80 -28.18 2.22
CA LYS A 124 -42.41 -28.91 3.34
C LYS A 124 -43.57 -28.14 3.97
N LEU A 125 -43.38 -26.84 4.22
CA LEU A 125 -44.40 -25.98 4.83
C LEU A 125 -45.62 -25.82 3.90
N SER A 126 -45.39 -25.59 2.61
CA SER A 126 -46.46 -25.50 1.60
C SER A 126 -47.24 -26.81 1.43
N ARG A 127 -46.60 -27.96 1.66
CA ARG A 127 -47.23 -29.29 1.63
C ARG A 127 -47.85 -29.70 2.97
N GLY A 128 -47.77 -28.86 3.99
CA GLY A 128 -48.27 -29.15 5.34
C GLY A 128 -47.59 -30.36 6.00
N ARG A 129 -46.34 -30.67 5.61
CA ARG A 129 -45.51 -31.75 6.19
C ARG A 129 -44.41 -31.21 7.11
N TYR A 130 -44.60 -29.99 7.61
CA TYR A 130 -43.71 -29.39 8.58
C TYR A 130 -44.36 -29.55 9.95
N ASP A 131 -43.84 -30.47 10.76
CA ASP A 131 -44.27 -30.67 12.13
C ASP A 131 -43.66 -29.55 12.99
N ASP A 132 -44.49 -28.62 13.46
CA ASP A 132 -44.11 -27.48 14.31
C ASP A 132 -43.99 -27.88 15.79
N ASP A 133 -43.97 -29.18 16.08
CA ASP A 133 -44.08 -29.77 17.41
C ASP A 133 -42.73 -29.87 18.15
N ASP A 134 -41.63 -29.45 17.53
CA ASP A 134 -40.36 -29.27 18.22
C ASP A 134 -40.47 -27.99 19.08
N GLN A 135 -40.59 -28.19 20.39
CA GLN A 135 -40.82 -27.23 21.49
C GLN A 135 -39.76 -26.11 21.66
N GLN A 136 -39.06 -25.76 20.59
CA GLN A 136 -37.92 -24.85 20.53
C GLN A 136 -38.29 -23.37 20.71
N TYR A 137 -39.58 -23.03 20.70
CA TYR A 137 -40.09 -21.70 21.06
C TYR A 137 -40.24 -21.49 22.58
N ASN A 138 -39.99 -22.50 23.40
CA ASN A 138 -39.92 -22.33 24.83
C ASN A 138 -38.61 -21.60 25.17
N VAL A 139 -38.73 -20.33 25.58
CA VAL A 139 -37.62 -19.59 26.17
C VAL A 139 -37.19 -20.32 27.43
N ASP A 140 -36.06 -21.02 27.38
CA ASP A 140 -35.49 -21.64 28.57
C ASP A 140 -34.85 -20.54 29.44
N PHE A 141 -35.64 -20.03 30.38
CA PHE A 141 -35.22 -18.98 31.30
C PHE A 141 -34.06 -19.44 32.21
N LEU A 142 -33.78 -20.75 32.32
CA LEU A 142 -32.67 -21.28 33.10
C LEU A 142 -31.33 -21.17 32.36
N SER A 143 -31.30 -21.35 31.04
CA SER A 143 -30.08 -21.26 30.23
C SER A 143 -29.69 -19.81 29.88
N LYS A 144 -30.61 -18.85 30.01
CA LYS A 144 -30.31 -17.40 29.88
C LYS A 144 -29.49 -16.82 31.07
N GLY A 145 -29.03 -17.66 31.99
CA GLY A 145 -28.22 -17.26 33.14
C GLY A 145 -26.81 -17.85 33.19
N PHE A 146 -26.44 -18.76 32.27
CA PHE A 146 -25.13 -19.43 32.33
C PHE A 146 -24.39 -19.28 31.00
N LEU A 147 -23.20 -18.68 31.12
CA LEU A 147 -22.06 -18.44 30.23
C LEU A 147 -21.66 -19.59 29.26
N THR A 148 -22.61 -20.33 28.69
CA THR A 148 -22.38 -21.53 27.89
C THR A 148 -22.56 -21.29 26.40
N ASP A 149 -23.28 -20.24 26.00
CA ASP A 149 -23.48 -19.92 24.58
C ASP A 149 -22.27 -19.16 23.96
N GLU A 150 -21.50 -18.41 24.77
CA GLU A 150 -20.21 -17.86 24.32
C GLU A 150 -19.13 -18.96 24.13
N MET A 151 -19.27 -20.11 24.78
CA MET A 151 -18.27 -21.18 24.74
C MET A 151 -18.37 -22.07 23.48
N ARG A 152 -19.56 -22.19 22.87
CA ARG A 152 -19.76 -23.03 21.67
C ARG A 152 -19.23 -22.37 20.38
N ILE A 153 -19.19 -21.04 20.33
CA ILE A 153 -18.60 -20.30 19.20
C ILE A 153 -17.06 -20.32 19.28
N GLY A 154 -16.48 -20.49 20.48
CA GLY A 154 -15.04 -20.58 20.69
C GLY A 154 -14.43 -22.00 20.65
N SER A 155 -15.25 -23.07 20.67
CA SER A 155 -14.75 -24.44 20.88
C SER A 155 -14.36 -25.19 19.60
N THR A 156 -14.70 -24.71 18.41
CA THR A 156 -14.30 -25.36 17.14
C THR A 156 -12.84 -25.10 16.74
N ALA A 157 -12.12 -24.26 17.49
CA ALA A 157 -10.71 -23.94 17.25
C ALA A 157 -9.71 -24.68 18.15
N ARG A 158 -10.15 -25.55 19.08
CA ARG A 158 -9.29 -26.19 20.09
C ARG A 158 -9.22 -27.72 20.05
N GLN A 159 -9.64 -28.35 18.96
CA GLN A 159 -9.56 -29.80 18.78
C GLN A 159 -8.63 -30.16 17.60
N SER A 160 -7.36 -29.76 17.69
CA SER A 160 -6.30 -30.35 16.86
C SER A 160 -4.95 -29.86 17.39
N LEU A 161 -4.40 -30.53 18.39
CA LEU A 161 -2.97 -30.55 18.74
C LEU A 161 -2.74 -31.66 19.78
N LEU A 162 -2.82 -32.92 19.32
CA LEU A 162 -2.09 -34.01 19.95
C LEU A 162 -1.11 -34.54 18.90
N ASP A 163 0.07 -33.92 18.86
CA ASP A 163 1.25 -34.49 18.19
C ASP A 163 1.77 -35.66 19.05
N PRO A 164 1.92 -36.88 18.50
CA PRO A 164 2.40 -38.04 19.27
C PRO A 164 3.93 -38.04 19.51
N ALA A 165 4.61 -36.90 19.33
CA ALA A 165 6.08 -36.79 19.38
C ALA A 165 6.61 -35.73 20.35
N SER A 166 5.79 -35.20 21.27
CA SER A 166 6.30 -34.39 22.38
C SER A 166 6.87 -35.31 23.48
N PRO A 167 8.09 -35.07 23.99
CA PRO A 167 8.62 -35.81 25.13
C PRO A 167 7.67 -35.65 26.31
N ILE A 168 7.17 -36.77 26.83
CA ILE A 168 6.29 -36.81 28.00
C ILE A 168 7.07 -36.17 29.16
N ASP A 169 6.64 -34.99 29.58
CA ASP A 169 7.19 -34.34 30.76
C ASP A 169 6.71 -35.09 32.01
N THR A 170 7.46 -36.13 32.37
CA THR A 170 7.20 -36.96 33.55
C THR A 170 7.29 -36.15 34.86
N SER A 171 7.87 -34.94 34.83
CA SER A 171 7.91 -34.07 36.01
C SER A 171 6.54 -33.45 36.32
N ALA A 172 5.74 -33.14 35.28
CA ALA A 172 4.38 -32.64 35.44
C ALA A 172 3.40 -33.75 35.93
N MET A 173 3.61 -35.01 35.50
CA MET A 173 2.83 -36.14 36.01
C MET A 173 3.17 -36.52 37.46
N ALA A 174 4.40 -36.26 37.92
CA ALA A 174 4.80 -36.52 39.30
C ALA A 174 4.14 -35.55 40.31
N VAL A 175 3.72 -34.36 39.88
CA VAL A 175 2.96 -33.41 40.74
C VAL A 175 1.47 -33.77 40.82
N GLN A 176 0.94 -34.53 39.85
CA GLN A 176 -0.42 -35.09 39.92
C GLN A 176 -0.52 -36.31 40.83
N ALA A 177 0.61 -36.94 41.17
CA ALA A 177 0.64 -38.05 42.10
C ALA A 177 0.69 -37.54 43.55
N SER A 178 -0.48 -37.41 44.17
CA SER A 178 -0.67 -37.39 45.62
C SER A 178 -0.23 -36.10 46.36
N GLY A 179 -0.98 -35.02 46.17
CA GLY A 179 -1.06 -33.92 47.14
C GLY A 179 -2.53 -33.58 47.38
N MET A 180 -3.00 -33.68 48.63
CA MET A 180 -4.37 -33.35 49.03
C MET A 180 -4.67 -31.85 48.82
N VAL A 181 -5.02 -31.45 47.59
CA VAL A 181 -5.59 -30.12 47.31
C VAL A 181 -7.05 -30.18 47.72
N SER A 182 -7.45 -29.39 48.71
CA SER A 182 -8.86 -29.30 49.10
C SER A 182 -9.68 -28.73 47.95
N ASP A 183 -10.96 -29.09 47.87
CA ASP A 183 -11.94 -28.54 46.93
C ASP A 183 -12.00 -26.99 47.01
N ASP A 184 -11.67 -26.44 48.18
CA ASP A 184 -11.55 -24.99 48.40
C ASP A 184 -10.30 -24.37 47.73
N MET A 185 -9.16 -25.06 47.76
CA MET A 185 -7.96 -24.61 47.03
C MET A 185 -8.12 -24.69 45.51
N LEU A 186 -8.88 -25.67 44.99
CA LEU A 186 -9.20 -25.76 43.56
C LEU A 186 -10.09 -24.59 43.11
N ARG A 187 -11.09 -24.21 43.92
CA ARG A 187 -11.92 -23.02 43.67
C ARG A 187 -11.08 -21.75 43.63
N GLU A 188 -10.18 -21.60 44.61
CA GLU A 188 -9.32 -20.41 44.69
C GLU A 188 -8.32 -20.34 43.52
N GLN A 189 -7.79 -21.47 43.05
CA GLN A 189 -7.00 -21.51 41.80
C GLN A 189 -7.83 -21.12 40.58
N GLY A 190 -9.08 -21.59 40.49
CA GLY A 190 -10.00 -21.19 39.43
C GLY A 190 -10.26 -19.68 39.43
N ARG A 191 -10.46 -19.07 40.59
CA ARG A 191 -10.61 -17.61 40.75
C ARG A 191 -9.37 -16.86 40.28
N ARG A 192 -8.18 -17.27 40.72
CA ARG A 192 -6.91 -16.64 40.30
C ARG A 192 -6.68 -16.73 38.79
N ASN A 193 -6.91 -17.91 38.20
CA ASN A 193 -6.79 -18.08 36.76
C ASN A 193 -7.76 -17.18 35.99
N TRP A 194 -8.99 -17.04 36.50
CA TRP A 194 -9.96 -16.11 35.92
C TRP A 194 -9.51 -14.65 36.05
N GLU A 195 -9.00 -14.24 37.21
CA GLU A 195 -8.47 -12.88 37.43
C GLU A 195 -7.26 -12.58 36.53
N GLU A 196 -6.31 -13.51 36.41
CA GLU A 196 -5.15 -13.40 35.54
C GLU A 196 -5.54 -13.40 34.05
N GLU A 197 -6.53 -14.20 33.65
CA GLU A 197 -7.02 -14.17 32.27
C GLU A 197 -7.79 -12.88 31.97
N ALA A 198 -8.58 -12.37 32.91
CA ALA A 198 -9.25 -11.08 32.80
C ALA A 198 -8.23 -9.93 32.68
N GLN A 199 -7.19 -9.93 33.50
CA GLN A 199 -6.08 -8.98 33.41
C GLN A 199 -5.36 -9.08 32.06
N ARG A 200 -5.02 -10.29 31.61
CA ARG A 200 -4.38 -10.48 30.29
C ARG A 200 -5.25 -9.98 29.15
N ARG A 201 -6.58 -10.19 29.21
CA ARG A 201 -7.51 -9.65 28.21
C ARG A 201 -7.51 -8.13 28.21
N TYR A 202 -7.55 -7.52 29.39
CA TYR A 202 -7.47 -6.07 29.55
C TYR A 202 -6.15 -5.51 28.99
N ASP A 203 -5.01 -6.12 29.33
CA ASP A 203 -3.70 -5.68 28.85
C ASP A 203 -3.58 -5.81 27.32
N LEU A 204 -4.10 -6.90 26.74
CA LEU A 204 -4.15 -7.08 25.29
C LEU A 204 -5.03 -6.02 24.61
N GLU A 205 -6.16 -5.67 25.21
CA GLU A 205 -7.04 -4.61 24.72
C GLU A 205 -6.35 -3.25 24.78
N GLN A 206 -5.65 -2.94 25.87
CA GLN A 206 -4.86 -1.72 26.03
C GLN A 206 -3.72 -1.61 25.00
N LEU A 207 -3.01 -2.71 24.73
CA LEU A 207 -2.00 -2.74 23.67
C LEU A 207 -2.63 -2.51 22.28
N ALA A 208 -3.77 -3.14 22.02
CA ALA A 208 -4.51 -2.93 20.77
C ALA A 208 -5.01 -1.49 20.63
N GLU A 209 -5.42 -0.85 21.72
CA GLU A 209 -5.77 0.57 21.79
C GLU A 209 -4.59 1.47 21.48
N ALA A 210 -3.44 1.26 22.12
CA ALA A 210 -2.23 2.02 21.84
C ALA A 210 -1.81 1.93 20.36
N ASP A 211 -1.95 0.76 19.74
CA ASP A 211 -1.67 0.59 18.30
C ASP A 211 -2.73 1.22 17.40
N ARG A 212 -4.00 1.33 17.85
CA ARG A 212 -5.03 2.13 17.16
C ARG A 212 -4.68 3.61 17.24
N GLU A 213 -4.33 4.13 18.41
CA GLU A 213 -3.95 5.52 18.62
C GLU A 213 -2.75 5.93 17.77
N ARG A 214 -1.69 5.12 17.76
CA ARG A 214 -0.52 5.35 16.88
C ARG A 214 -0.89 5.43 15.41
N ARG A 215 -1.83 4.59 14.94
CA ARG A 215 -2.32 4.62 13.56
C ARG A 215 -3.10 5.91 13.27
N VAL A 216 -3.95 6.34 14.20
CA VAL A 216 -4.71 7.60 14.08
C VAL A 216 -3.77 8.80 14.07
N GLU A 217 -2.77 8.84 14.95
CA GLU A 217 -1.77 9.91 15.01
C GLU A 217 -0.95 9.99 13.72
N ASN A 218 -0.47 8.85 13.21
CA ASN A 218 0.25 8.79 11.94
C ASN A 218 -0.62 9.30 10.77
N MET A 219 -1.90 8.92 10.74
CA MET A 219 -2.84 9.40 9.73
C MET A 219 -3.03 10.91 9.83
N ALA A 220 -3.26 11.44 11.04
CA ALA A 220 -3.41 12.87 11.28
C ALA A 220 -2.18 13.65 10.82
N ARG A 221 -0.97 13.14 11.08
CA ARG A 221 0.29 13.74 10.62
C ARG A 221 0.38 13.81 9.09
N ILE A 222 0.02 12.73 8.40
CA ILE A 222 0.01 12.70 6.93
C ILE A 222 -0.99 13.72 6.36
N VAL A 223 -2.19 13.80 6.97
CA VAL A 223 -3.22 14.77 6.56
C VAL A 223 -2.71 16.20 6.75
N GLN A 224 -2.07 16.50 7.87
CA GLN A 224 -1.48 17.81 8.13
C GLN A 224 -0.41 18.16 7.08
N GLN A 225 0.54 17.28 6.82
CA GLN A 225 1.57 17.50 5.79
C GLN A 225 0.97 17.74 4.40
N THR A 226 -0.12 17.03 4.08
CA THR A 226 -0.85 17.20 2.83
C THR A 226 -1.51 18.57 2.76
N ASN A 227 -2.11 19.04 3.86
CA ASN A 227 -2.73 20.36 3.94
C ASN A 227 -1.71 21.49 3.83
N GLU A 228 -0.59 21.41 4.56
CA GLU A 228 0.52 22.37 4.45
C GLU A 228 1.08 22.42 3.01
N GLY A 229 1.19 21.26 2.34
CA GLY A 229 1.58 21.19 0.94
C GLY A 229 0.58 21.89 0.00
N ARG A 230 -0.72 21.74 0.26
CA ARG A 230 -1.78 22.43 -0.50
C ARG A 230 -1.73 23.93 -0.28
N GLU A 231 -1.55 24.39 0.96
CA GLU A 231 -1.45 25.81 1.30
C GLU A 231 -0.25 26.46 0.61
N LYS A 232 0.94 25.87 0.71
CA LYS A 232 2.15 26.34 0.01
C LYS A 232 1.95 26.40 -1.50
N ALA A 233 1.27 25.41 -2.09
CA ALA A 233 0.97 25.42 -3.52
C ALA A 233 -0.03 26.52 -3.91
N VAL A 234 -1.00 26.84 -3.04
CA VAL A 234 -1.93 27.95 -3.23
C VAL A 234 -1.22 29.30 -3.11
N GLU A 235 -0.35 29.47 -2.13
CA GLU A 235 0.48 30.67 -1.94
C GLU A 235 1.40 30.89 -3.14
N ALA A 236 2.15 29.87 -3.57
CA ALA A 236 3.01 29.96 -4.74
C ALA A 236 2.23 30.38 -6.00
N LYS A 237 0.99 29.91 -6.17
CA LYS A 237 0.12 30.36 -7.28
C LYS A 237 -0.29 31.82 -7.14
N LYS A 238 -0.62 32.28 -5.93
CA LYS A 238 -0.94 33.70 -5.67
C LYS A 238 0.26 34.59 -5.97
N ASP A 239 1.46 34.20 -5.57
CA ASP A 239 2.69 34.96 -5.84
C ASP A 239 2.98 35.06 -7.34
N LEU A 240 2.83 33.95 -8.07
CA LEU A 240 3.00 33.93 -9.52
C LEU A 240 1.99 34.85 -10.23
N GLN A 241 0.75 34.88 -9.74
CA GLN A 241 -0.27 35.82 -10.23
C GLN A 241 0.09 37.27 -9.91
N GLN A 242 0.53 37.57 -8.69
CA GLN A 242 0.95 38.92 -8.30
C GLN A 242 2.14 39.39 -9.13
N GLN A 243 3.15 38.55 -9.34
CA GLN A 243 4.30 38.87 -10.21
C GLN A 243 3.86 39.12 -11.66
N ALA A 244 2.91 38.32 -12.17
CA ALA A 244 2.36 38.53 -13.51
C ALA A 244 1.60 39.87 -13.62
N VAL A 245 0.82 40.25 -12.60
CA VAL A 245 0.14 41.55 -12.52
C VAL A 245 1.15 42.69 -12.43
N GLN A 246 2.13 42.61 -11.53
CA GLN A 246 3.21 43.60 -11.42
C GLN A 246 3.98 43.76 -12.74
N ARG A 247 4.26 42.66 -13.45
CA ARG A 247 4.90 42.70 -14.76
C ARG A 247 4.02 43.43 -15.78
N LYS A 248 2.72 43.16 -15.81
CA LYS A 248 1.76 43.87 -16.68
C LYS A 248 1.73 45.36 -16.35
N ASP A 249 1.70 45.74 -15.08
CA ASP A 249 1.61 47.14 -14.67
C ASP A 249 2.91 47.90 -14.93
N ARG A 250 4.08 47.27 -14.73
CA ARG A 250 5.38 47.82 -15.15
C ARG A 250 5.42 48.08 -16.66
N LEU A 251 4.92 47.15 -17.47
CA LEU A 251 4.86 47.32 -18.92
C LEU A 251 3.90 48.45 -19.32
N LYS A 252 2.73 48.57 -18.67
CA LYS A 252 1.79 49.69 -18.88
C LYS A 252 2.44 51.02 -18.53
N ALA A 253 3.11 51.13 -17.38
CA ALA A 253 3.79 52.35 -16.95
C ALA A 253 4.92 52.75 -17.91
N ALA A 254 5.74 51.78 -18.36
CA ALA A 254 6.79 52.03 -19.35
C ALA A 254 6.21 52.50 -20.69
N PHE A 255 5.09 51.91 -21.13
CA PHE A 255 4.38 52.33 -22.34
C PHE A 255 3.86 53.77 -22.24
N LEU A 256 3.20 54.12 -21.13
CA LEU A 256 2.71 55.49 -20.88
C LEU A 256 3.85 56.50 -20.83
N LYS A 257 4.99 56.15 -20.20
CA LYS A 257 6.17 57.02 -20.19
C LYS A 257 6.71 57.27 -21.60
N LYS A 258 6.81 56.22 -22.42
CA LYS A 258 7.24 56.33 -23.82
C LYS A 258 6.30 57.22 -24.65
N GLN A 259 4.99 57.12 -24.43
CA GLN A 259 3.98 57.99 -25.03
C GLN A 259 4.20 59.46 -24.63
N LEU A 260 4.38 59.75 -23.33
CA LEU A 260 4.65 61.11 -22.85
C LEU A 260 5.96 61.69 -23.42
N ASP A 261 7.02 60.90 -23.46
CA ASP A 261 8.31 61.33 -24.01
C ASP A 261 8.19 61.62 -25.51
N SER A 262 7.40 60.83 -26.26
CA SER A 262 7.11 61.09 -27.67
C SER A 262 6.32 62.39 -27.89
N LEU A 263 5.34 62.70 -27.04
CA LEU A 263 4.57 63.95 -27.09
C LEU A 263 5.44 65.16 -26.71
N LYS A 264 6.32 65.04 -25.70
CA LYS A 264 7.28 66.08 -25.35
C LYS A 264 8.25 66.36 -26.49
N ALA A 265 8.78 65.32 -27.13
CA ALA A 265 9.66 65.46 -28.28
C ALA A 265 8.96 66.11 -29.48
N ALA A 266 7.69 65.76 -29.74
CA ALA A 266 6.88 66.41 -30.76
C ALA A 266 6.67 67.90 -30.45
N LYS A 267 6.33 68.27 -29.20
CA LYS A 267 6.14 69.67 -28.79
C LYS A 267 7.43 70.51 -28.87
N GLN A 268 8.59 69.93 -28.56
CA GLN A 268 9.87 70.63 -28.72
C GLN A 268 10.21 70.89 -30.20
N LYS A 269 9.87 69.96 -31.10
CA LYS A 269 10.04 70.15 -32.55
C LYS A 269 9.14 71.26 -33.09
N THR A 270 7.88 71.35 -32.63
CA THR A 270 6.96 72.42 -33.04
C THR A 270 7.32 73.79 -32.45
N GLY A 271 7.83 73.85 -31.21
CA GLY A 271 8.27 75.11 -30.61
C GLY A 271 9.56 75.68 -31.21
N LYS A 272 10.44 74.82 -31.77
CA LYS A 272 11.68 75.24 -32.43
C LYS A 272 11.47 75.74 -33.87
N THR A 273 10.34 75.38 -34.49
CA THR A 273 9.98 75.81 -35.85
C THR A 273 9.21 77.14 -35.89
N THR A 274 8.68 77.62 -34.77
CA THR A 274 7.98 78.91 -34.66
C THR A 274 8.84 80.04 -34.10
N ALA A 275 10.10 79.78 -33.73
CA ALA A 275 11.03 80.73 -33.12
C ALA A 275 12.21 81.12 -34.04
N SER A 276 12.09 80.89 -35.35
CA SER A 276 13.02 81.34 -36.38
C SER A 276 12.25 82.13 -37.42
#